data_AF-A0AAW9IAD4-F1
#
_entry.id   AF-A0AAW9IAD4-F1
#
_cell.length_a   1.000
_cell.length_b   1.000
_cell.length_c   1.000
_cell.angle_alpha   90.00
_cell.angle_beta   90.00
_cell.angle_gamma   90.00
#
_symmetry.space_group_name_H-M   'P 1'
#
loop_
_entity.id
_entity.type
_entity.pdbx_description
1 polymer ?
#
loop_
_entity_poly.entity_id
_entity_poly.type
_entity_poly.pdbx_seq_one_letter_code
_entity_poly.pdbx_strand_id
1 'polypeptide(L)'
;MKKIGIIGGTFNPIHLSHIYIAYEAKCQLNLDKVIFMPVGSPPHKRKEGILEASLRYRMVEKAIQNYEDFEISDYEIKKEGYS
;
A
#
# COMPACT_ATOMS: atom_id res chain seq x y z
N MET A 1 -10.29 -18.81 -10.73
CA MET A 1 -10.49 -17.63 -9.85
C MET A 1 -9.15 -16.90 -9.75
N LYS A 2 -9.14 -15.56 -9.75
CA LYS A 2 -7.89 -14.81 -9.56
C LYS A 2 -7.45 -14.83 -8.10
N LYS A 3 -6.15 -15.02 -7.84
CA LYS A 3 -5.51 -14.95 -6.52
C LYS A 3 -4.90 -13.57 -6.34
N ILE A 4 -5.42 -12.81 -5.39
CA ILE A 4 -5.00 -11.42 -5.13
C ILE A 4 -4.44 -11.34 -3.72
N GLY A 5 -3.23 -10.80 -3.59
CA GLY A 5 -2.65 -10.42 -2.30
C GLY A 5 -2.98 -8.97 -1.96
N ILE A 6 -3.11 -8.67 -0.67
CA ILE A 6 -3.23 -7.29 -0.18
C ILE A 6 -2.13 -7.06 0.84
N ILE A 7 -1.33 -6.02 0.64
CA ILE A 7 -0.33 -5.55 1.61
C ILE A 7 -0.78 -4.19 2.15
N GLY A 8 -1.31 -4.22 3.37
CA GLY A 8 -1.64 -3.02 4.13
C GLY A 8 -0.40 -2.46 4.82
N GLY A 9 -0.30 -1.14 4.90
CA GLY A 9 0.82 -0.50 5.59
C GLY A 9 0.72 1.02 5.64
N THR A 10 1.40 1.63 6.60
CA THR A 10 1.49 3.11 6.62
C THR A 10 2.30 3.62 5.43
N PHE A 11 3.37 2.92 5.02
CA PHE A 11 4.26 3.33 3.93
C PHE A 11 4.78 4.77 4.09
N ASN A 12 5.56 4.99 5.15
CA ASN A 12 6.01 6.31 5.57
C ASN A 12 7.55 6.43 5.68
N PRO A 13 8.29 6.43 4.56
CA PRO A 13 7.84 6.19 3.18
C PRO A 13 7.82 4.70 2.81
N ILE A 14 7.31 4.37 1.62
CA ILE A 14 7.56 3.06 1.01
C ILE A 14 9.07 2.88 0.75
N HIS A 15 9.55 1.63 0.81
CA HIS A 15 10.96 1.28 0.64
C HIS A 15 11.09 -0.15 0.08
N LEU A 16 12.30 -0.56 -0.30
CA LEU A 16 12.57 -1.81 -1.02
C LEU A 16 12.03 -3.06 -0.31
N SER A 17 12.13 -3.16 1.01
CA SER A 17 11.62 -4.33 1.73
C SER A 17 10.10 -4.53 1.57
N HIS A 18 9.31 -3.46 1.45
CA HIS A 18 7.87 -3.57 1.17
C HIS A 18 7.62 -4.19 -0.20
N ILE A 19 8.38 -3.74 -1.22
CA ILE A 19 8.30 -4.24 -2.59
C ILE A 19 8.75 -5.70 -2.64
N TYR A 20 9.85 -6.02 -1.96
CA TYR A 20 10.42 -7.36 -1.91
C TYR A 20 9.44 -8.36 -1.28
N ILE A 21 8.81 -8.01 -0.15
CA ILE A 21 7.83 -8.90 0.49
C ILE A 21 6.60 -9.10 -0.40
N ALA A 22 6.10 -8.05 -1.07
CA ALA A 22 5.00 -8.17 -2.01
C ALA A 22 5.34 -9.08 -3.20
N TYR A 23 6.55 -8.93 -3.76
CA TYR A 23 7.05 -9.76 -4.85
C TYR A 23 7.21 -11.22 -4.42
N GLU A 24 7.88 -11.47 -3.30
CA GLU A 24 8.07 -12.82 -2.76
C GLU A 24 6.74 -13.50 -2.45
N ALA A 25 5.80 -12.80 -1.81
CA ALA A 25 4.46 -13.33 -1.56
C ALA A 25 3.74 -13.70 -2.86
N LYS A 26 3.86 -12.86 -3.90
CA LYS A 26 3.31 -13.16 -5.22
C LYS A 26 3.91 -14.43 -5.81
N CYS A 27 5.23 -14.56 -5.81
CA CYS A 27 5.92 -15.73 -6.36
C CYS A 27 5.60 -17.01 -5.57
N GLN A 28 5.72 -16.98 -4.25
CA GLN A 28 5.56 -18.16 -3.41
C GLN A 28 4.11 -18.67 -3.37
N LEU A 29 3.13 -17.77 -3.43
CA LEU A 29 1.71 -18.12 -3.36
C LEU A 29 1.04 -18.22 -4.74
N ASN A 30 1.80 -17.99 -5.81
CA ASN A 30 1.30 -17.90 -7.20
C ASN A 30 0.12 -16.92 -7.31
N LEU A 31 0.31 -15.68 -6.82
CA LEU A 31 -0.69 -14.63 -6.92
C LEU A 31 -0.70 -14.05 -8.34
N ASP A 32 -1.88 -13.71 -8.85
CA ASP A 32 -2.02 -12.98 -10.12
C ASP A 32 -1.67 -11.50 -9.95
N LYS A 33 -1.87 -10.95 -8.75
CA LYS A 33 -1.70 -9.52 -8.45
C LYS A 33 -1.49 -9.26 -6.96
N VAL A 34 -0.82 -8.15 -6.63
CA VAL A 34 -0.72 -7.62 -5.26
C VAL A 34 -1.24 -6.18 -5.21
N ILE A 35 -2.13 -5.91 -4.26
CA ILE A 35 -2.68 -4.58 -4.02
C ILE A 35 -1.98 -3.98 -2.79
N PHE A 36 -1.32 -2.85 -2.97
CA PHE A 36 -0.82 -2.02 -1.88
C PHE A 36 -1.96 -1.15 -1.36
N MET A 37 -2.22 -1.21 -0.06
CA MET A 37 -3.28 -0.43 0.58
C MET A 37 -2.69 0.47 1.65
N PRO A 38 -2.34 1.73 1.31
CA PRO A 38 -1.84 2.67 2.29
C PRO A 38 -2.94 3.00 3.31
N VAL A 39 -2.58 2.96 4.59
CA VAL A 39 -3.48 3.33 5.68
C VAL A 39 -3.99 4.76 5.49
N GLY A 40 -5.25 5.00 5.82
CA GLY A 40 -5.89 6.32 5.80
C GLY A 40 -5.33 7.28 6.86
N SER A 41 -6.19 8.13 7.42
CA SER A 41 -5.83 9.10 8.46
C SER A 41 -6.67 8.92 9.73
N PRO A 42 -6.04 8.86 10.92
CA PRO A 42 -6.75 8.95 12.18
C PRO A 42 -7.41 10.36 12.35
N PRO A 43 -8.72 10.45 12.64
CA PRO A 43 -9.52 11.66 12.90
C PRO A 43 -8.94 12.74 13.81
N HIS A 44 -7.94 12.43 14.63
CA HIS A 44 -7.43 13.35 15.64
C HIS A 44 -5.92 13.52 15.49
N LYS A 45 -5.55 14.47 14.62
CA LYS A 45 -4.30 15.25 14.56
C LYS A 45 -3.11 14.73 15.41
N ARG A 46 -2.01 14.44 14.69
CA ARG A 46 -0.58 14.37 15.11
C ARG A 46 -0.10 13.01 15.64
N LYS A 47 0.25 12.10 14.72
CA LYS A 47 1.48 11.32 14.93
C LYS A 47 2.60 12.13 14.26
N GLU A 48 3.39 12.83 15.06
CA GLU A 48 4.60 13.50 14.58
C GLU A 48 5.42 12.49 13.75
N GLY A 49 5.80 12.90 12.54
CA GLY A 49 6.58 12.06 11.63
C GLY A 49 5.80 11.21 10.63
N ILE A 50 4.46 11.17 10.65
CA ILE A 50 3.68 10.53 9.57
C ILE A 50 3.32 11.53 8.48
N LEU A 51 3.72 11.22 7.24
CA LEU A 51 3.38 11.99 6.05
C LEU A 51 1.87 11.89 5.74
N GLU A 52 1.35 12.93 5.10
CA GLU A 52 -0.02 12.98 4.61
C GLU A 52 -0.41 11.72 3.82
N ALA A 53 -1.62 11.20 4.03
CA ALA A 53 -2.10 9.99 3.36
C ALA A 53 -2.00 10.10 1.83
N SER A 54 -2.33 11.27 1.28
CA SER A 54 -2.22 11.55 -0.16
C SER A 54 -0.78 11.57 -0.66
N LEU A 55 0.19 11.91 0.18
CA LEU A 55 1.61 11.87 -0.17
C LEU A 55 2.13 10.44 -0.13
N ARG A 56 1.80 9.67 0.93
CA ARG A 56 2.15 8.26 1.04
C ARG A 56 1.58 7.45 -0.12
N TYR A 57 0.32 7.69 -0.49
CA TYR A 57 -0.31 7.11 -1.69
C TYR A 57 0.53 7.36 -2.95
N ARG A 58 0.87 8.61 -3.23
CA ARG A 58 1.68 8.98 -4.42
C ARG A 58 3.07 8.36 -4.41
N MET A 59 3.69 8.22 -3.23
CA MET A 59 4.98 7.55 -3.10
C MET A 59 4.86 6.05 -3.42
N VAL A 60 3.81 5.38 -2.93
CA VAL A 60 3.54 3.97 -3.25
C VAL A 60 3.26 3.81 -4.74
N GLU A 61 2.37 4.63 -5.31
CA GLU A 61 2.03 4.62 -6.74
C GLU A 61 3.28 4.73 -7.62
N LYS A 62 4.17 5.70 -7.32
CA LYS A 62 5.44 5.84 -8.04
C LYS A 62 6.39 4.66 -7.83
N ALA A 63 6.43 4.07 -6.63
CA ALA A 63 7.32 2.96 -6.33
C ALA A 63 6.93 1.67 -7.07
N ILE A 64 5.64 1.48 -7.35
CA ILE A 64 5.11 0.27 -8.00
C ILE A 64 4.82 0.46 -9.50
N GLN A 65 4.99 1.65 -10.07
CA GLN A 65 4.57 1.98 -11.45
C GLN A 65 5.14 1.07 -12.56
N ASN A 66 6.27 0.41 -12.31
CA ASN A 66 6.93 -0.49 -13.29
C ASN A 66 6.59 -1.97 -13.07
N TYR A 67 5.69 -2.30 -12.14
CA TYR A 67 5.24 -3.65 -11.84
C TYR A 67 3.80 -3.82 -12.32
N GLU A 68 3.59 -4.44 -13.48
CA GLU A 68 2.27 -4.61 -14.12
C GLU A 68 1.26 -5.40 -13.25
N ASP A 69 1.80 -6.22 -12.38
CA ASP A 69 1.12 -7.10 -11.44
C ASP A 69 0.92 -6.47 -10.06
N PHE A 70 1.34 -5.22 -9.85
CA PHE A 70 1.07 -4.47 -8.63
C PHE A 70 0.04 -3.37 -8.89
N GLU A 71 -0.87 -3.21 -7.93
CA GLU A 71 -1.87 -2.14 -7.91
C GLU A 71 -1.83 -1.41 -6.58
N ILE A 72 -2.37 -0.19 -6.55
CA ILE A 72 -2.56 0.59 -5.33
C ILE A 72 -4.06 0.82 -5.13
N SER A 73 -4.51 0.76 -3.88
CA SER A 73 -5.90 1.07 -3.49
C SER A 73 -5.94 2.22 -2.50
N ASP A 74 -6.79 3.21 -2.77
CA ASP A 74 -7.09 4.31 -1.85
C ASP A 74 -8.27 4.03 -0.93
N TYR A 75 -8.71 2.76 -0.83
CA TYR A 75 -9.89 2.36 -0.06
C TYR A 75 -9.85 2.88 1.39
N GLU A 76 -8.76 2.63 2.13
CA GLU A 76 -8.63 3.10 3.52
C GLU A 76 -8.48 4.62 3.64
N ILE A 77 -7.98 5.29 2.60
CA ILE A 77 -7.86 6.75 2.57
C ILE A 77 -9.24 7.40 2.37
N LYS A 78 -10.09 6.80 1.53
CA LYS A 78 -11.45 7.28 1.24
C LYS A 78 -12.49 6.84 2.25
N LYS A 79 -12.24 5.76 2.99
CA LYS A 79 -13.18 5.23 3.97
C LYS A 79 -13.39 6.24 5.09
N GLU A 80 -14.65 6.63 5.31
CA GLU A 80 -15.03 7.40 6.49
C GLU A 80 -14.88 6.51 7.73
N GLY A 81 -14.01 6.92 8.67
CA GLY A 81 -13.73 6.18 9.91
C GLY A 81 -12.24 5.89 10.11
N TYR A 82 -11.92 5.23 11.22
CA TYR A 82 -10.53 4.87 11.57
C TYR A 82 -10.09 3.62 10.81
N SER A 83 -8.85 3.63 10.32
CA SER A 83 -8.09 2.45 9.83
C SER A 83 -6.79 2.34 10.60
#